data_AF-A0A3D5IVU4-F1
#
_entry.id   AF-A0A3D5IVU4-F1
#
_cell.length_a   1.000
_cell.length_b   1.000
_cell.length_c   1.000
_cell.angle_alpha   90.00
_cell.angle_beta   90.00
_cell.angle_gamma   90.00
#
_symmetry.space_group_name_H-M   'P 1'
#
loop_
_entity.id
_entity.type
_entity.pdbx_description
1 polymer ?
#
loop_
_entity_poly.entity_id
_entity_poly.type
_entity_poly.pdbx_seq_one_letter_code
_entity_poly.pdbx_strand_id
1 'polypeptide(L)'
;MSTIPENNFRDSIGTINQEGKRAWIFPKKPSGKFYKYRKLVSYLLLAILFAAPFIKINGNQFLLFNVLERRFNFFGYPFWPQDFYLVVIMMIIGVVFVILFTVAFGRIFCGWICPQTIFMEMVFRRIEYWIEGDRGKQLRLAKQSWDAEKIRKKGLKWIIFF
;
A
#
# COMPACT_ATOMS: atom_id res chain seq x y z
N MET A 1 -32.04 -19.77 -17.46
CA MET A 1 -32.36 -18.41 -17.93
C MET A 1 -32.95 -17.66 -16.73
N SER A 2 -32.10 -17.04 -15.90
CA SER A 2 -32.55 -16.35 -14.68
C SER A 2 -32.94 -14.91 -15.01
N THR A 3 -34.21 -14.59 -14.76
CA THR A 3 -34.86 -13.30 -14.97
C THR A 3 -34.32 -12.25 -14.01
N ILE A 4 -33.52 -11.31 -14.52
CA ILE A 4 -33.27 -10.05 -13.82
C ILE A 4 -34.25 -9.04 -14.39
N PRO A 5 -35.16 -8.46 -13.59
CA PRO A 5 -36.01 -7.37 -14.05
C PRO A 5 -35.12 -6.18 -14.45
N GLU A 6 -35.42 -5.60 -15.61
CA GLU A 6 -34.62 -4.61 -16.37
C GLU A 6 -34.31 -3.31 -15.59
N ASN A 7 -34.90 -3.13 -14.40
CA ASN A 7 -34.84 -1.91 -13.59
C ASN A 7 -33.85 -1.92 -12.41
N ASN A 8 -33.06 -2.98 -12.22
CA ASN A 8 -32.23 -3.15 -11.01
C ASN A 8 -30.80 -2.56 -11.07
N PHE A 9 -30.44 -1.83 -12.14
CA PHE A 9 -29.08 -1.30 -12.33
C PHE A 9 -28.62 -0.35 -11.20
N ARG A 10 -29.56 0.36 -10.56
CA ARG A 10 -29.28 1.30 -9.46
C ARG A 10 -29.34 0.65 -8.07
N ASP A 11 -30.01 -0.49 -7.95
CA ASP A 11 -30.28 -1.18 -6.68
C ASP A 11 -29.33 -2.37 -6.43
N SER A 12 -28.59 -2.81 -7.45
CA SER A 12 -27.53 -3.80 -7.27
C SER A 12 -26.19 -3.12 -6.91
N ILE A 13 -25.62 -3.50 -5.78
CA ILE A 13 -24.25 -3.12 -5.43
C ILE A 13 -23.32 -3.76 -6.48
N GLY A 14 -22.51 -2.96 -7.19
CA GLY A 14 -21.64 -3.43 -8.29
C GLY A 14 -20.57 -4.46 -7.90
N THR A 15 -20.46 -4.81 -6.62
CA THR A 15 -19.59 -5.87 -6.09
C THR A 15 -20.34 -7.18 -5.81
N ILE A 16 -21.61 -7.29 -6.20
CA ILE A 16 -22.46 -8.46 -6.02
C ILE A 16 -22.72 -9.12 -7.38
N ASN A 17 -22.44 -10.42 -7.49
CA ASN A 17 -22.78 -11.23 -8.65
C ASN A 17 -24.30 -11.43 -8.73
N GLN A 18 -24.80 -11.87 -9.89
CA GLN A 18 -26.23 -12.13 -10.10
C GLN A 18 -26.86 -13.11 -9.08
N GLU A 19 -26.04 -13.91 -8.40
CA GLU A 19 -26.42 -14.85 -7.34
C GLU A 19 -26.43 -14.25 -5.91
N GLY A 20 -26.22 -12.94 -5.74
CA GLY A 20 -26.15 -12.30 -4.42
C GLY A 20 -24.82 -12.48 -3.67
N LYS A 21 -23.83 -13.14 -4.27
CA LYS A 21 -22.49 -13.38 -3.68
C LYS A 21 -21.47 -12.33 -4.11
N ARG A 22 -20.44 -12.08 -3.28
CA ARG A 22 -19.36 -11.13 -3.58
C ARG A 22 -18.64 -11.49 -4.89
N ALA A 23 -18.63 -10.54 -5.83
CA ALA A 23 -17.86 -10.57 -7.06
C ALA A 23 -16.38 -10.30 -6.74
N TRP A 24 -15.53 -11.31 -6.84
CA TRP A 24 -14.09 -11.14 -6.68
C TRP A 24 -13.48 -10.50 -7.93
N ILE A 25 -12.84 -9.34 -7.76
CA ILE A 25 -12.24 -8.57 -8.84
C ILE A 25 -10.75 -8.91 -8.91
N PHE A 26 -10.30 -9.39 -10.07
CA PHE A 26 -8.91 -9.69 -10.35
C PHE A 26 -8.29 -8.56 -11.19
N PRO A 27 -7.37 -7.75 -10.63
CA PRO A 27 -6.75 -6.64 -11.34
C PRO A 27 -5.83 -7.16 -12.46
N LYS A 28 -5.84 -6.48 -13.61
CA LYS A 28 -4.89 -6.76 -14.70
C LYS A 28 -3.55 -6.11 -14.38
N LYS A 29 -2.44 -6.79 -14.68
CA LYS A 29 -1.10 -6.24 -14.50
C LYS A 29 -0.91 -5.01 -15.41
N PRO A 30 -0.65 -3.81 -14.84
CA PRO A 30 -0.41 -2.62 -15.65
C PRO A 30 0.93 -2.72 -16.39
N SER A 31 0.97 -2.26 -17.64
CA SER A 31 2.17 -2.22 -18.49
C SER A 31 2.30 -0.85 -19.17
N GLY A 32 3.50 -0.26 -19.16
CA GLY A 32 3.76 1.03 -19.83
C GLY A 32 5.01 1.75 -19.33
N LYS A 33 5.43 2.82 -20.02
CA LYS A 33 6.58 3.66 -19.64
C LYS A 33 6.37 4.37 -18.30
N PHE A 34 5.22 5.02 -18.11
CA PHE A 34 4.86 5.69 -16.85
C PHE A 34 4.82 4.73 -15.65
N TYR A 35 4.39 3.49 -15.86
CA TYR A 35 4.43 2.46 -14.81
C TYR A 35 5.87 2.06 -14.43
N LYS A 36 6.81 2.06 -15.38
CA LYS A 36 8.23 1.83 -15.08
C LYS A 36 8.82 2.95 -14.24
N TYR A 37 8.55 4.21 -14.59
CA TYR A 37 9.01 5.36 -13.79
C TYR A 37 8.42 5.36 -12.38
N ARG A 38 7.11 5.14 -12.26
CA ARG A 38 6.43 5.06 -10.96
C ARG A 38 7.03 3.97 -10.08
N LYS A 39 7.40 2.84 -10.67
CA LYS A 39 8.06 1.73 -9.97
C LYS A 39 9.46 2.08 -9.51
N LEU A 40 10.25 2.78 -10.32
CA LEU A 40 11.58 3.23 -9.93
C LEU A 40 11.49 4.18 -8.73
N VAL A 41 10.61 5.18 -8.80
CA VAL A 41 10.35 6.11 -7.69
C VAL A 41 9.90 5.37 -6.44
N SER A 42 9.01 4.39 -6.59
CA SER A 42 8.53 3.55 -5.49
C SER A 42 9.64 2.77 -4.80
N TYR A 43 10.55 2.14 -5.56
CA TYR A 43 11.67 1.40 -4.99
C TYR A 43 12.67 2.33 -4.31
N LEU A 44 12.91 3.51 -4.87
CA LEU A 44 13.75 4.53 -4.24
C LEU A 44 13.15 4.98 -2.90
N LEU A 45 11.86 5.31 -2.86
CA LEU A 45 11.17 5.70 -1.62
C LEU A 45 11.17 4.58 -0.59
N LEU A 46 10.95 3.33 -1.01
CA LEU A 46 10.99 2.16 -0.13
C LEU A 46 12.39 1.93 0.43
N ALA A 47 13.43 2.06 -0.40
CA ALA A 47 14.82 1.94 0.02
C ALA A 47 15.18 3.03 1.04
N ILE A 48 14.76 4.29 0.81
CA ILE A 48 14.95 5.37 1.77
C ILE A 48 14.22 5.06 3.08
N LEU A 49 12.97 4.60 3.02
CA LEU A 49 12.19 4.29 4.22
C LEU A 49 12.85 3.20 5.07
N PHE A 50 13.35 2.13 4.43
CA PHE A 50 14.04 1.05 5.14
C PHE A 50 15.46 1.43 5.56
N ALA A 51 16.16 2.31 4.82
CA ALA A 51 17.49 2.79 5.18
C ALA A 51 17.47 3.87 6.27
N ALA A 52 16.41 4.68 6.34
CA ALA A 52 16.24 5.77 7.30
C ALA A 52 16.51 5.38 8.77
N PRO A 53 16.01 4.25 9.31
CA PRO A 53 16.31 3.87 10.70
C PRO A 53 17.76 3.42 10.93
N PHE A 54 18.49 3.00 9.90
CA PHE A 54 19.88 2.56 10.02
C PHE A 54 20.88 3.70 9.89
N ILE A 55 20.47 4.83 9.32
CA ILE A 55 21.30 6.03 9.22
C ILE A 55 21.39 6.65 10.62
N LYS A 56 22.58 6.62 11.21
CA LYS A 56 22.90 7.29 12.47
C LYS A 56 23.66 8.56 12.17
N ILE A 57 23.18 9.70 12.66
CA ILE A 57 23.87 10.99 12.54
C ILE A 57 24.26 11.40 13.96
N ASN A 58 25.54 11.69 14.19
CA ASN A 58 26.08 12.12 15.50
C ASN A 58 25.80 11.17 16.67
N GLY A 59 25.88 9.85 16.46
CA GLY A 59 25.70 8.85 17.53
C GLY A 59 24.24 8.57 17.93
N ASN A 60 23.28 9.37 17.43
CA ASN A 60 21.85 9.19 17.62
C ASN A 60 21.18 8.62 16.35
N GLN A 61 20.20 7.74 16.52
CA GLN A 61 19.40 7.20 15.42
C GLN A 61 18.51 8.30 14.83
N PHE A 62 18.34 8.32 13.49
CA PHE A 62 17.62 9.38 12.75
C PHE A 62 16.21 9.66 13.30
N LEU A 63 15.52 8.59 13.70
CA LEU A 63 14.23 8.62 14.38
C LEU A 63 14.29 7.56 15.50
N LEU A 64 14.52 7.99 16.74
CA LEU A 64 14.43 7.14 17.93
C LEU A 64 13.24 7.61 18.75
N PHE A 65 12.24 6.75 18.93
CA PHE A 65 11.15 6.99 19.87
C PHE A 65 11.29 6.01 21.03
N ASN A 66 12.15 6.34 22.00
CA ASN A 66 12.27 5.54 23.23
C ASN A 66 11.41 6.15 24.33
N VAL A 67 10.17 5.65 24.44
CA VAL A 67 9.20 6.09 25.45
C VAL A 67 9.64 5.72 26.87
N LEU A 68 10.33 4.58 27.03
CA LEU A 68 10.79 4.10 28.34
C LEU A 68 11.90 4.97 28.91
N GLU A 69 12.86 5.39 28.08
CA GLU A 69 13.98 6.24 28.50
C GLU A 69 13.70 7.75 28.34
N ARG A 70 12.49 8.13 27.88
CA ARG A 70 12.11 9.51 27.54
C ARG A 70 13.11 10.20 26.59
N ARG A 71 13.75 9.42 25.72
CA ARG A 71 14.69 9.91 24.71
C ARG A 71 14.00 9.85 23.35
N PHE A 72 13.62 11.02 22.86
CA PHE A 72 13.08 11.19 21.53
C PHE A 72 14.18 11.83 20.66
N ASN A 73 14.71 11.12 19.68
CA ASN A 73 15.66 11.70 18.74
C ASN A 73 14.92 11.97 17.43
N PHE A 74 14.88 13.23 17.02
CA PHE A 74 14.30 13.66 15.75
C PHE A 74 15.40 14.27 14.90
N PHE A 75 15.68 13.70 13.72
CA PHE A 75 16.80 14.09 12.85
C PHE A 75 18.17 14.11 13.55
N GLY A 76 18.39 13.21 14.52
CA GLY A 76 19.65 13.11 15.28
C GLY A 76 19.79 14.09 16.46
N TYR A 77 18.80 14.98 16.68
CA TYR A 77 18.79 15.89 17.83
C TYR A 77 18.00 15.31 19.00
N PRO A 78 18.55 15.29 20.23
CA PRO A 78 17.85 14.80 21.40
C PRO A 78 16.78 15.81 21.86
N PHE A 79 15.52 15.39 21.89
CA PHE A 79 14.39 16.14 22.42
C PHE A 79 14.20 15.86 23.91
N TRP A 80 14.06 16.93 24.69
CA TRP A 80 13.71 16.88 26.11
C TRP A 80 12.23 17.24 26.31
N PRO A 81 11.61 16.84 27.45
CA PRO A 81 10.19 17.13 27.73
C PRO A 81 9.80 18.62 27.70
N GLN A 82 10.76 19.52 27.96
CA GLN A 82 10.59 20.97 27.88
C GLN A 82 10.27 21.45 26.46
N ASP A 83 10.76 20.72 25.44
CA ASP A 83 10.68 21.07 24.02
C ASP A 83 9.45 20.46 23.33
N PHE A 84 8.49 19.92 24.08
CA PHE A 84 7.30 19.27 23.51
C PHE A 84 6.48 20.21 22.62
N TYR A 85 6.48 21.51 22.90
CA TYR A 85 5.80 22.50 22.07
C TYR A 85 6.37 22.56 20.65
N LEU A 86 7.68 22.34 20.47
CA LEU A 86 8.31 22.29 19.14
C LEU A 86 7.83 21.07 18.34
N VAL A 87 7.63 19.93 19.00
CA VAL A 87 7.06 18.72 18.36
C VAL A 87 5.64 18.98 17.87
N VAL A 88 4.81 19.62 18.71
CA VAL A 88 3.42 19.93 18.35
C VAL A 88 3.37 20.91 17.17
N ILE A 89 4.18 21.98 17.20
CA ILE A 89 4.26 22.95 16.10
C ILE A 89 4.73 22.28 14.81
N MET A 90 5.77 21.44 14.89
CA MET A 90 6.27 20.68 13.74
C MET A 90 5.21 19.73 13.17
N MET A 91 4.45 19.06 14.04
CA MET A 91 3.36 18.18 13.62
C MET A 91 2.25 18.95 12.91
N ILE A 92 1.84 20.11 13.44
CA ILE A 92 0.82 20.97 12.81
C ILE A 92 1.30 21.45 11.44
N ILE A 93 2.53 21.96 11.35
CA ILE A 93 3.12 22.40 10.07
C ILE A 93 3.18 21.23 9.08
N GLY A 94 3.60 20.05 9.53
CA GLY A 94 3.65 18.85 8.69
C GLY A 94 2.28 18.43 8.15
N VAL A 95 1.25 18.42 9.01
CA VAL A 95 -0.12 18.09 8.60
C VAL A 95 -0.66 19.12 7.60
N VAL A 96 -0.52 20.41 7.89
CA VAL A 96 -0.97 21.49 6.99
C VAL A 96 -0.23 21.42 5.66
N PHE A 97 1.09 21.18 5.67
CA PHE A 97 1.90 21.02 4.48
C PHE A 97 1.40 19.85 3.62
N VAL A 98 1.18 18.68 4.22
CA VAL A 98 0.66 17.50 3.50
C VAL A 98 -0.73 17.77 2.94
N ILE A 99 -1.63 18.38 3.71
CA ILE A 99 -2.98 18.73 3.23
C ILE A 99 -2.90 19.66 2.03
N LEU A 100 -2.16 20.78 2.13
CA LEU A 100 -2.01 21.72 1.02
C LEU A 100 -1.39 21.06 -0.22
N PHE A 101 -0.36 20.23 -0.01
CA PHE A 101 0.26 19.48 -1.10
C PHE A 101 -0.71 18.50 -1.76
N THR A 102 -1.54 17.80 -0.98
CA THR A 102 -2.54 16.85 -1.50
C THR A 102 -3.70 17.55 -2.22
N VAL A 103 -4.09 18.75 -1.82
CA VAL A 103 -5.13 19.52 -2.52
C VAL A 103 -4.59 20.04 -3.86
N ALA A 104 -3.35 20.54 -3.90
CA ALA A 104 -2.75 21.06 -5.12
C ALA A 104 -2.32 19.96 -6.10
N PHE A 105 -1.70 18.88 -5.61
CA PHE A 105 -1.08 17.82 -6.43
C PHE A 105 -1.61 16.42 -6.13
N GLY A 106 -2.87 16.31 -5.69
CA GLY A 106 -3.44 15.06 -5.18
C GLY A 106 -3.29 13.85 -6.10
N ARG A 107 -3.46 14.01 -7.42
CA ARG A 107 -3.29 12.87 -8.35
C ARG A 107 -1.84 12.40 -8.46
N ILE A 108 -0.88 13.33 -8.39
CA ILE A 108 0.54 13.01 -8.43
C ILE A 108 0.93 12.37 -7.09
N PHE A 109 0.53 12.96 -5.96
CA PHE A 109 0.86 12.43 -4.64
C PHE A 109 0.22 11.06 -4.39
N CYS A 110 -1.11 10.94 -4.53
CA CYS A 110 -1.84 9.70 -4.30
C CYS A 110 -1.43 8.57 -5.27
N GLY A 111 -1.03 8.94 -6.50
CA GLY A 111 -0.49 8.00 -7.47
C GLY A 111 0.96 7.59 -7.17
N TRP A 112 1.88 8.55 -7.01
CA TRP A 112 3.32 8.29 -7.11
C TRP A 112 4.04 8.17 -5.76
N ILE A 113 3.58 8.88 -4.74
CA ILE A 113 4.31 9.04 -3.47
C ILE A 113 3.57 8.40 -2.30
N CYS A 114 2.24 8.28 -2.38
CA CYS A 114 1.43 7.78 -1.28
C CYS A 114 1.92 6.41 -0.80
N PRO A 115 2.35 6.29 0.48
CA PRO A 115 2.97 5.07 0.97
C PRO A 115 2.01 3.88 0.88
N GLN A 116 0.73 4.07 1.19
CA GLN A 116 -0.29 3.03 1.10
C GLN A 116 -0.37 2.45 -0.32
N THR A 117 -0.36 3.33 -1.34
CA THR A 117 -0.41 2.90 -2.74
C THR A 117 0.86 2.18 -3.16
N ILE A 118 2.04 2.69 -2.76
CA ILE A 118 3.33 2.07 -3.08
C ILE A 118 3.40 0.64 -2.53
N PHE A 119 3.07 0.43 -1.26
CA PHE A 119 3.06 -0.91 -0.67
C PHE A 119 2.07 -1.84 -1.37
N MET A 120 0.81 -1.42 -1.52
CA MET A 120 -0.22 -2.26 -2.11
C MET A 120 0.05 -2.61 -3.59
N GLU A 121 0.53 -1.66 -4.38
CA GLU A 121 0.71 -1.84 -5.82
C GLU A 121 2.06 -2.47 -6.19
N MET A 122 3.16 -2.07 -5.52
CA MET A 122 4.51 -2.50 -5.89
C MET A 122 5.02 -3.69 -5.09
N VAL A 123 4.52 -3.90 -3.87
CA VAL A 123 4.90 -5.05 -3.03
C VAL A 123 3.83 -6.14 -3.15
N PHE A 124 2.62 -5.91 -2.60
CA PHE A 124 1.59 -6.94 -2.50
C PHE A 124 1.10 -7.45 -3.85
N ARG A 125 0.62 -6.57 -4.74
CA ARG A 125 0.16 -7.00 -6.08
C ARG A 125 1.27 -7.60 -6.92
N ARG A 126 2.51 -7.15 -6.74
CA ARG A 126 3.65 -7.69 -7.49
C ARG A 126 3.95 -9.13 -7.11
N ILE A 127 3.97 -9.41 -5.80
CA ILE A 127 4.10 -10.75 -5.24
C ILE A 127 2.93 -11.62 -5.72
N GLU A 128 1.70 -11.09 -5.68
CA GLU A 128 0.51 -11.80 -6.16
C GLU A 128 0.61 -12.18 -7.65
N TYR A 129 1.04 -11.24 -8.52
CA TYR A 129 1.29 -11.54 -9.93
C TYR A 129 2.43 -12.54 -10.15
N TRP A 130 3.36 -12.66 -9.21
CA TRP A 130 4.45 -13.63 -9.28
C TRP A 130 3.98 -15.04 -8.91
N ILE A 131 3.08 -15.16 -7.93
CA ILE A 131 2.53 -16.44 -7.43
C ILE A 131 1.37 -16.94 -8.29
N GLU A 132 0.36 -16.10 -8.53
CA GLU A 132 -0.89 -16.48 -9.19
C GLU A 132 -0.92 -16.13 -10.70
N GLY A 133 -0.06 -15.20 -11.14
CA GLY A 133 0.02 -14.77 -12.55
C GLY A 133 -0.87 -13.57 -12.89
N ASP A 134 -1.03 -13.27 -14.18
CA ASP A 134 -1.91 -12.18 -14.66
C ASP A 134 -3.40 -12.54 -14.52
N ARG A 135 -4.29 -11.56 -14.72
CA ARG A 135 -5.75 -11.69 -14.54
C ARG A 135 -6.36 -12.96 -15.13
N GLY A 136 -5.93 -13.38 -16.33
CA GLY A 136 -6.44 -14.59 -16.97
C GLY A 136 -6.08 -15.88 -16.21
N LYS A 137 -4.86 -15.94 -15.65
CA LYS A 137 -4.41 -17.09 -14.84
C LYS A 137 -5.12 -17.11 -13.49
N GLN A 138 -5.32 -15.95 -12.86
CA GLN A 138 -6.09 -15.84 -11.62
C GLN A 138 -7.55 -16.28 -11.81
N LEU A 139 -8.20 -15.84 -12.89
CA LEU A 139 -9.57 -16.22 -13.18
C LEU A 139 -9.70 -17.74 -13.47
N ARG A 140 -8.73 -18.32 -14.18
CA ARG A 140 -8.66 -19.77 -14.42
C ARG A 140 -8.44 -20.55 -13.13
N LEU A 141 -7.50 -20.10 -12.29
CA LEU A 141 -7.22 -20.72 -10.98
C LEU A 141 -8.42 -20.64 -10.03
N ALA A 142 -9.19 -19.55 -10.10
CA ALA A 142 -10.43 -19.41 -9.33
C ALA A 142 -11.47 -20.45 -9.75
N LYS A 143 -11.64 -20.66 -11.07
CA LYS A 143 -12.62 -21.61 -11.66
C LYS A 143 -12.19 -23.08 -11.61
N GLN A 144 -10.89 -23.37 -11.52
CA GLN A 144 -10.37 -24.74 -11.44
C GLN A 144 -10.77 -25.42 -10.11
N SER A 145 -10.93 -26.75 -10.12
CA SER A 145 -11.11 -27.56 -8.91
C SER A 145 -9.93 -27.43 -7.94
N TRP A 146 -10.10 -27.87 -6.69
CA TRP A 146 -9.04 -27.87 -5.68
C TRP A 146 -7.97 -28.91 -6.03
N ASP A 147 -7.03 -28.50 -6.86
CA ASP A 147 -5.88 -29.29 -7.30
C ASP A 147 -4.61 -28.91 -6.50
N ALA A 148 -3.58 -29.75 -6.51
CA ALA A 148 -2.33 -29.54 -5.79
C ALA A 148 -1.66 -28.21 -6.17
N GLU A 149 -1.78 -27.79 -7.44
CA GLU A 149 -1.30 -26.49 -7.92
C GLU A 149 -2.03 -25.32 -7.24
N LYS A 150 -3.35 -25.43 -7.07
CA LYS A 150 -4.19 -24.38 -6.45
C LYS A 150 -3.92 -24.27 -4.96
N ILE A 151 -3.75 -25.40 -4.27
CA ILE A 151 -3.39 -25.43 -2.85
C ILE A 151 -2.01 -24.80 -2.64
N ARG A 152 -1.02 -25.16 -3.46
CA ARG A 152 0.33 -24.59 -3.35
C ARG A 152 0.35 -23.07 -3.59
N LYS A 153 -0.33 -22.59 -4.63
CA LYS A 153 -0.37 -21.15 -4.96
C LYS A 153 -1.12 -20.34 -3.91
N LYS A 154 -2.27 -20.83 -3.44
CA LYS A 154 -3.02 -20.16 -2.37
C LYS A 154 -2.29 -20.23 -1.04
N GLY A 155 -1.70 -21.37 -0.70
CA GLY A 155 -0.88 -21.54 0.51
C GLY A 155 0.30 -20.59 0.53
N LEU A 156 1.06 -20.50 -0.57
CA LEU A 156 2.19 -19.57 -0.69
C LEU A 156 1.75 -18.10 -0.54
N LYS A 157 0.60 -17.74 -1.12
CA LYS A 157 0.03 -16.39 -0.95
C LYS A 157 -0.32 -16.10 0.51
N TRP A 158 -0.90 -17.06 1.23
CA TRP A 158 -1.25 -16.89 2.63
C TRP A 158 0.00 -16.77 3.51
N ILE A 159 1.03 -17.58 3.25
CA ILE A 159 2.33 -17.53 3.97
C ILE A 159 3.05 -16.20 3.75
N ILE A 160 2.99 -15.60 2.56
CA ILE A 160 3.71 -14.35 2.30
C ILE A 160 2.96 -13.12 2.83
N PHE A 161 1.65 -13.23 3.05
CA PHE A 161 0.81 -12.12 3.52
C PHE A 161 0.50 -12.14 5.02
N PHE A 162 0.84 -13.23 5.72
CA PHE A 162 0.62 -13.43 7.15
C PHE A 162 1.96 -13.51 7.88
#